data_AF-A0A0F8VQK7-F1
#
_entry.id   AF-A0A0F8VQK7-F1
#
_cell.length_a   1.000
_cell.length_b   1.000
_cell.length_c   1.000
_cell.angle_alpha   90.00
_cell.angle_beta   90.00
_cell.angle_gamma   90.00
#
_symmetry.space_group_name_H-M   'P 1'
#
loop_
_entity.id
_entity.type
_entity.pdbx_description
1 polymer ?
#
loop_
_entity_poly.entity_id
_entity_poly.type
_entity_poly.pdbx_seq_one_letter_code
_entity_poly.pdbx_strand_id
1 'polypeptide(L)'
;NQIYNPGSSEAASSIDASFKRGIFLVEVYKEEIFKKTIKIIQLNNRSHQWRTVFISKHPRNKQELYNEIIQKLERIFKHNNVNIKHSNTETPILNLVLKGEEPVKSCKIKVNDLREIICEKFPIVDVKIYQKFTSKMTRLDKFM
;
A
#
# COMPACT_ATOMS: atom_id res chain seq x y z
N ASN A 1 -0.95 33.77 -21.55
CA ASN A 1 -0.24 32.62 -20.96
C ASN A 1 -1.23 31.55 -20.52
N GLN A 2 -1.07 30.32 -21.00
CA GLN A 2 -1.82 29.15 -20.50
C GLN A 2 -0.84 28.26 -19.74
N ILE A 3 -1.14 27.97 -18.47
CA ILE A 3 -0.33 27.11 -17.60
C ILE A 3 -1.05 25.77 -17.49
N TYR A 4 -0.34 24.66 -17.76
CA TYR A 4 -0.87 23.31 -17.62
C TYR A 4 -0.25 22.64 -16.39
N ASN A 5 -1.08 22.00 -15.58
CA ASN A 5 -0.65 21.25 -14.42
C ASN A 5 -1.01 19.77 -14.59
N PRO A 6 -0.11 18.92 -15.12
CA PRO A 6 -0.37 17.49 -15.29
C PRO A 6 -0.43 16.70 -13.98
N GLY A 7 0.11 17.24 -12.88
CA GLY A 7 0.28 16.49 -11.64
C GLY A 7 1.25 15.30 -11.78
N SER A 8 1.23 14.40 -10.79
CA SER A 8 1.98 13.13 -10.83
C SER A 8 1.29 12.08 -11.70
N SER A 9 2.05 11.12 -12.21
CA SER A 9 1.56 9.99 -13.01
C SER A 9 0.92 8.86 -12.19
N GLU A 10 1.15 8.82 -10.88
CA GLU A 10 0.57 7.85 -9.95
C GLU A 10 0.12 8.54 -8.65
N ALA A 11 -0.87 7.96 -7.97
CA ALA A 11 -1.37 8.45 -6.69
C ALA A 11 -0.35 8.19 -5.56
N ALA A 12 0.00 9.25 -4.82
CA ALA A 12 0.96 9.11 -3.71
C ALA A 12 0.33 8.47 -2.46
N SER A 13 -1.00 8.55 -2.34
CA SER A 13 -1.75 8.04 -1.20
C SER A 13 -3.10 7.48 -1.60
N SER A 14 -3.72 6.69 -0.72
CA SER A 14 -5.05 6.14 -0.96
C SER A 14 -6.15 7.20 -1.05
N ILE A 15 -5.94 8.38 -0.46
CA ILE A 15 -6.89 9.51 -0.54
C ILE A 15 -6.83 10.16 -1.93
N ASP A 16 -5.65 10.13 -2.53
CA ASP A 16 -5.33 10.73 -3.83
C ASP A 16 -5.69 9.81 -5.02
N ALA A 17 -6.06 8.56 -4.74
CA ALA A 17 -6.41 7.57 -5.76
C ALA A 17 -7.72 7.87 -6.54
N SER A 18 -8.56 8.80 -6.05
CA SER A 18 -9.77 9.24 -6.75
C SER A 18 -9.53 10.38 -7.74
N PHE A 19 -8.34 11.00 -7.72
CA PHE A 19 -8.00 12.10 -8.62
C PHE A 19 -7.78 11.58 -10.05
N LYS A 20 -8.41 12.18 -11.06
CA LYS A 20 -8.23 11.79 -12.46
C LYS A 20 -6.85 12.24 -12.95
N ARG A 21 -5.94 11.27 -13.12
CA ARG A 21 -4.57 11.50 -13.61
C ARG A 21 -4.50 11.34 -15.11
N GLY A 22 -3.51 11.99 -15.74
CA GLY A 22 -3.35 11.93 -17.17
C GLY A 22 -2.05 12.56 -17.64
N ILE A 23 -1.73 12.34 -18.91
CA ILE A 23 -0.67 13.05 -19.62
C ILE A 23 -1.28 13.93 -20.71
N PHE A 24 -0.63 15.06 -20.97
CA PHE A 24 -0.98 15.91 -22.11
C PHE A 24 -0.11 15.54 -23.30
N LEU A 25 -0.74 15.13 -24.40
CA LEU A 25 -0.11 15.10 -25.70
C LEU A 25 -0.31 16.48 -26.33
N VAL A 26 0.79 17.23 -26.45
CA VAL A 26 0.80 18.59 -27.00
C VAL A 26 1.45 18.55 -28.37
N GLU A 27 0.66 18.85 -29.39
CA GLU A 27 1.11 18.99 -30.77
C GLU A 27 1.21 20.48 -31.09
N VAL A 28 2.40 20.97 -31.42
CA VAL A 28 2.63 22.34 -31.87
C VAL A 28 3.09 22.29 -33.31
N TYR A 29 2.39 23.00 -34.18
CA TYR A 29 2.72 23.06 -35.59
C TYR A 29 2.66 24.51 -36.09
N LYS A 30 3.52 24.80 -37.06
CA LYS A 30 3.66 26.14 -37.63
C LYS A 30 3.21 26.07 -39.09
N GLU A 31 2.10 26.74 -39.36
CA GLU A 31 1.70 27.10 -40.73
C GLU A 31 2.10 28.58 -40.93
N GLU A 32 1.17 29.49 -41.22
CA GLU A 32 1.46 30.94 -41.20
C GLU A 32 1.50 31.52 -39.77
N ILE A 33 0.73 30.92 -38.84
CA ILE A 33 0.70 31.23 -37.40
C ILE A 33 0.92 29.92 -36.64
N PHE A 34 1.53 30.00 -35.44
CA PHE A 34 1.64 28.83 -34.56
C PHE A 34 0.27 28.36 -34.09
N LYS A 35 -0.01 27.08 -34.33
CA LYS A 35 -1.20 26.38 -33.85
C LYS A 35 -0.79 25.32 -32.84
N LYS A 36 -1.68 25.06 -31.88
CA LYS A 36 -1.47 24.10 -30.80
C LYS A 36 -2.72 23.24 -30.64
N THR A 37 -2.53 21.93 -30.64
CA THR A 37 -3.57 20.94 -30.31
C THR A 37 -3.15 20.20 -29.04
N ILE A 38 -4.12 19.92 -28.17
CA ILE A 38 -3.90 19.28 -26.88
C ILE A 38 -4.87 18.13 -26.75
N LYS A 39 -4.33 16.93 -26.53
CA LYS A 39 -5.10 15.73 -26.22
C LYS A 39 -4.74 15.28 -24.81
N ILE A 40 -5.76 14.98 -24.00
CA ILE A 40 -5.57 14.45 -22.65
C ILE A 40 -5.68 12.94 -22.74
N ILE A 41 -4.62 12.22 -22.35
CA ILE A 41 -4.63 10.77 -22.23
C ILE A 41 -4.79 10.45 -20.75
N GLN A 42 -5.93 9.87 -20.37
CA GLN A 42 -6.20 9.53 -18.97
C GLN A 42 -5.39 8.30 -18.55
N LEU A 43 -4.84 8.36 -17.33
CA LEU A 43 -4.18 7.24 -16.67
C LEU A 43 -5.11 6.67 -15.61
N ASN A 44 -5.09 5.35 -15.48
CA ASN A 44 -5.81 4.66 -14.41
C ASN A 44 -4.93 4.61 -13.16
N ASN A 45 -5.48 5.08 -12.04
CA ASN A 45 -4.79 4.93 -10.76
C ASN A 45 -4.77 3.47 -10.33
N ARG A 46 -3.63 3.07 -9.75
CA ARG A 46 -3.49 1.78 -9.09
C ARG A 46 -4.48 1.67 -7.93
N SER A 47 -5.06 0.50 -7.75
CA SER A 47 -6.01 0.27 -6.66
C SER A 47 -5.32 0.17 -5.31
N HIS A 48 -5.98 0.67 -4.26
CA HIS A 48 -5.53 0.53 -2.87
C HIS A 48 -6.45 -0.42 -2.13
N GLN A 49 -5.89 -1.47 -1.53
CA GLN A 49 -6.65 -2.44 -0.75
C GLN A 49 -6.36 -2.27 0.74
N TRP A 50 -7.41 -2.10 1.55
CA TRP A 50 -7.30 -2.03 3.00
C TRP A 50 -7.58 -3.39 3.62
N ARG A 51 -6.66 -3.86 4.48
CA ARG A 51 -6.84 -5.10 5.24
C ARG A 51 -6.43 -4.89 6.69
N THR A 52 -7.19 -5.48 7.60
CA THR A 52 -6.87 -5.49 9.03
C THR A 52 -6.53 -6.91 9.45
N VAL A 53 -5.37 -7.09 10.08
CA VAL A 53 -4.94 -8.34 10.70
C VAL A 53 -4.93 -8.12 12.21
N PHE A 54 -5.76 -8.89 12.90
CA PHE A 54 -5.76 -8.95 14.36
C PHE A 54 -4.72 -9.98 14.78
N ILE A 55 -3.66 -9.56 15.45
CA ILE A 55 -2.59 -10.42 15.96
C ILE A 55 -3.07 -11.13 17.22
N SER A 56 -2.85 -12.45 17.28
CA SER A 56 -3.20 -13.29 18.42
C SER A 56 -2.47 -12.85 19.68
N LYS A 57 -2.98 -13.22 20.85
CA LYS A 57 -2.27 -12.99 22.10
C LYS A 57 -0.99 -13.84 22.12
N HIS A 58 0.15 -13.13 21.98
CA HIS A 58 1.52 -13.53 22.35
C HIS A 58 2.25 -14.46 21.38
N PRO A 59 2.71 -13.96 20.22
CA PRO A 59 3.72 -14.65 19.44
C PRO A 59 4.99 -14.84 20.29
N ARG A 60 5.55 -16.05 20.32
CA ARG A 60 6.74 -16.40 21.13
C ARG A 60 8.00 -15.80 20.53
N ASN A 61 8.02 -15.60 19.21
CA ASN A 61 9.14 -14.99 18.49
C ASN A 61 8.66 -14.22 17.25
N LYS A 62 9.58 -13.46 16.65
CA LYS A 62 9.34 -12.66 15.43
C LYS A 62 8.83 -13.51 14.25
N GLN A 63 9.38 -14.72 14.07
CA GLN A 63 9.03 -15.58 12.94
C GLN A 63 7.58 -16.07 13.05
N GLU A 64 7.14 -16.45 14.25
CA GLU A 64 5.77 -16.87 14.52
C GLU A 64 4.79 -15.73 14.25
N LEU A 65 5.12 -14.50 14.67
CA LEU A 65 4.33 -13.31 14.35
C LEU A 65 4.20 -13.09 12.83
N TYR A 66 5.32 -13.19 12.10
CA TYR A 66 5.32 -12.99 10.65
C TYR A 66 4.50 -14.09 9.98
N ASN A 67 4.70 -15.35 10.35
CA ASN A 67 3.93 -16.47 9.84
C ASN A 67 2.43 -16.29 10.09
N GLU A 68 2.04 -15.81 11.27
CA GLU A 68 0.63 -15.53 11.59
C GLU A 68 0.03 -14.46 10.66
N ILE A 69 0.76 -13.37 10.43
CA ILE A 69 0.34 -12.30 9.52
C ILE A 69 0.19 -12.86 8.10
N ILE A 70 1.19 -13.60 7.62
CA ILE A 70 1.19 -14.21 6.29
C ILE A 70 0.03 -15.19 6.13
N GLN A 71 -0.20 -16.09 7.08
CA GLN A 71 -1.31 -17.05 7.02
C GLN A 71 -2.68 -16.34 6.96
N LYS A 72 -2.84 -15.23 7.69
CA LYS A 72 -4.07 -14.43 7.64
C LYS A 72 -4.23 -13.72 6.30
N LEU A 73 -3.14 -13.23 5.71
CA LEU A 73 -3.14 -12.65 4.36
C LEU A 73 -3.37 -13.70 3.28
N GLU A 74 -2.82 -14.90 3.40
CA GLU A 74 -3.04 -16.02 2.47
C GLU A 74 -4.53 -16.33 2.35
N ARG A 75 -5.27 -16.39 3.46
CA ARG A 75 -6.73 -16.59 3.42
C ARG A 75 -7.47 -15.49 2.64
N ILE A 76 -6.95 -14.27 2.63
CA ILE A 76 -7.53 -13.13 1.94
C ILE A 76 -7.20 -13.17 0.44
N PHE A 77 -5.98 -13.58 0.09
CA PHE A 77 -5.50 -13.62 -1.30
C PHE A 77 -5.68 -14.97 -2.00
N LYS A 78 -6.14 -16.02 -1.30
CA LYS A 78 -6.31 -17.40 -1.81
C LYS A 78 -7.13 -17.49 -3.10
N HIS A 79 -8.01 -16.51 -3.34
CA HIS A 79 -8.91 -16.48 -4.50
C HIS A 79 -8.40 -15.63 -5.67
N ASN A 80 -7.24 -14.97 -5.54
CA ASN A 80 -6.67 -14.17 -6.61
C ASN A 80 -5.63 -15.01 -7.36
N ASN A 81 -5.93 -15.38 -8.61
CA ASN A 81 -5.00 -16.09 -9.49
C ASN A 81 -3.69 -15.30 -9.62
N VAL A 82 -2.57 -15.93 -9.26
CA VAL A 82 -1.26 -15.30 -8.97
C VAL A 82 -0.46 -14.94 -10.25
N ASN A 83 -1.03 -15.09 -11.45
CA ASN A 83 -0.33 -14.78 -12.70
C ASN A 83 -0.37 -13.30 -13.12
N ILE A 84 -0.41 -12.37 -12.15
CA ILE A 84 -0.41 -10.94 -12.44
C ILE A 84 1.01 -10.41 -12.27
N LYS A 85 1.63 -9.99 -13.38
CA LYS A 85 2.95 -9.32 -13.36
C LYS A 85 2.87 -8.04 -12.53
N HIS A 86 3.87 -7.75 -11.70
CA HIS A 86 3.93 -6.53 -10.87
C HIS A 86 3.82 -5.22 -11.69
N SER A 87 4.16 -5.25 -12.99
CA SER A 87 4.02 -4.13 -13.92
C SER A 87 2.57 -3.82 -14.32
N ASN A 88 1.61 -4.70 -14.00
CA ASN A 88 0.21 -4.47 -14.32
C ASN A 88 -0.37 -3.41 -13.36
N THR A 89 -1.13 -2.43 -13.86
CA THR A 89 -1.83 -1.44 -13.03
C THR A 89 -2.87 -2.08 -12.11
N GLU A 90 -3.25 -3.33 -12.39
CA GLU A 90 -4.18 -4.13 -11.59
C GLU A 90 -3.58 -4.66 -10.27
N THR A 91 -2.25 -4.73 -10.13
CA THR A 91 -1.64 -5.16 -8.85
C THR A 91 -1.81 -4.05 -7.80
N PRO A 92 -2.52 -4.29 -6.68
CA PRO A 92 -2.85 -3.23 -5.73
C PRO A 92 -1.66 -2.84 -4.84
N ILE A 93 -1.80 -1.67 -4.20
CA ILE A 93 -1.04 -1.32 -2.99
C ILE A 93 -1.85 -1.77 -1.77
N LEU A 94 -1.22 -2.52 -0.87
CA LEU A 94 -1.86 -3.01 0.35
C LEU A 94 -1.64 -2.03 1.51
N ASN A 95 -2.73 -1.49 2.05
CA ASN A 95 -2.73 -0.79 3.34
C ASN A 95 -3.08 -1.79 4.44
N LEU A 96 -2.05 -2.30 5.13
CA LEU A 96 -2.17 -3.32 6.16
C LEU A 96 -2.22 -2.70 7.55
N VAL A 97 -3.33 -2.90 8.26
CA VAL A 97 -3.49 -2.47 9.65
C VAL A 97 -3.30 -3.66 10.58
N LEU A 98 -2.28 -3.60 11.43
CA LEU A 98 -2.01 -4.59 12.47
C LEU A 98 -2.65 -4.12 13.77
N LYS A 99 -3.56 -4.92 14.32
CA LYS A 99 -4.27 -4.65 15.59
C LYS A 99 -4.06 -5.81 16.56
N GLY A 100 -4.34 -5.57 17.84
CA GLY A 100 -4.24 -6.59 18.89
C GLY A 100 -3.42 -6.08 20.07
N GLU A 101 -3.01 -7.00 20.93
CA GLU A 101 -2.07 -6.68 22.01
C GLU A 101 -0.68 -6.40 21.43
N GLU A 102 0.01 -5.41 21.98
CA GLU A 102 1.37 -5.08 21.55
C GLU A 102 2.30 -6.28 21.73
N PRO A 103 3.03 -6.70 20.68
CA PRO A 103 4.02 -7.75 20.80
C PRO A 103 5.09 -7.38 21.83
N VAL A 104 5.61 -8.37 22.55
CA VAL A 104 6.77 -8.18 23.43
C VAL A 104 7.97 -7.63 22.64
N LYS A 105 8.90 -6.93 23.29
CA LYS A 105 10.05 -6.29 22.63
C LYS A 105 10.87 -7.23 21.74
N SER A 106 10.96 -8.52 22.10
CA SER A 106 11.62 -9.57 21.30
C SER A 106 10.91 -9.89 19.98
N CYS A 107 9.64 -9.53 19.85
CA CYS A 107 8.80 -9.74 18.67
C CYS A 107 8.52 -8.42 17.92
N LYS A 108 9.37 -7.39 18.09
CA LYS A 108 9.21 -6.10 17.41
C LYS A 108 9.18 -6.28 15.89
N ILE A 109 8.16 -5.70 15.26
CA ILE A 109 7.98 -5.75 13.82
C ILE A 109 8.98 -4.81 13.14
N LYS A 110 9.83 -5.36 12.27
CA LYS A 110 10.65 -4.59 11.33
C LYS A 110 9.84 -4.41 10.05
N VAL A 111 9.33 -3.19 9.85
CA VAL A 111 8.36 -2.87 8.77
C VAL A 111 8.92 -3.20 7.39
N ASN A 112 10.19 -2.92 7.12
CA ASN A 112 10.81 -3.18 5.82
C ASN A 112 10.91 -4.69 5.54
N ASP A 113 11.42 -5.48 6.50
CA ASP A 113 11.48 -6.95 6.36
C ASP A 113 10.09 -7.54 6.07
N LEU A 114 9.06 -7.10 6.81
CA LEU A 114 7.71 -7.61 6.62
C LEU A 114 7.11 -7.16 5.28
N ARG A 115 7.40 -5.93 4.83
CA ARG A 115 7.00 -5.44 3.51
C ARG A 115 7.57 -6.32 2.40
N GLU A 116 8.87 -6.58 2.42
CA GLU A 116 9.55 -7.41 1.41
C GLU A 116 8.91 -8.80 1.32
N ILE A 117 8.76 -9.48 2.47
CA ILE A 117 8.16 -10.82 2.54
C ILE A 117 6.73 -10.83 1.97
N ILE A 118 5.93 -9.81 2.25
CA ILE A 118 4.55 -9.74 1.75
C ILE A 118 4.55 -9.45 0.23
N CYS A 119 5.38 -8.52 -0.26
CA CYS A 119 5.47 -8.22 -1.69
C CYS A 119 5.97 -9.42 -2.53
N GLU A 120 6.85 -10.25 -1.98
CA GLU A 120 7.31 -11.48 -2.63
C GLU A 120 6.24 -12.58 -2.66
N LYS A 121 5.38 -12.64 -1.64
CA LYS A 121 4.38 -13.72 -1.48
C LYS A 121 3.03 -13.45 -2.13
N PHE A 122 2.66 -12.18 -2.29
CA PHE A 122 1.33 -11.79 -2.75
C PHE A 122 1.39 -10.93 -4.01
N PRO A 123 0.36 -10.97 -4.87
CA PRO A 123 0.31 -10.19 -6.10
C PRO A 123 0.01 -8.70 -5.80
N ILE A 124 0.92 -8.02 -5.11
CA ILE A 124 0.83 -6.62 -4.71
C ILE A 124 2.12 -5.89 -5.09
N VAL A 125 2.06 -4.57 -5.24
CA VAL A 125 3.25 -3.77 -5.57
C VAL A 125 3.99 -3.28 -4.33
N ASP A 126 3.23 -2.83 -3.34
CA ASP A 126 3.78 -2.28 -2.11
C ASP A 126 2.83 -2.51 -0.93
N VAL A 127 3.37 -2.42 0.27
CA VAL A 127 2.65 -2.52 1.54
C VAL A 127 2.95 -1.30 2.42
N LYS A 128 1.88 -0.63 2.84
CA LYS A 128 1.89 0.36 3.92
C LYS A 128 1.39 -0.30 5.20
N ILE A 129 2.27 -0.46 6.19
CA ILE A 129 1.98 -1.17 7.45
C ILE A 129 1.69 -0.15 8.56
N TYR A 130 0.50 -0.23 9.13
CA TYR A 130 0.05 0.59 10.25
C TYR A 130 -0.08 -0.27 11.51
N GLN A 131 0.69 0.05 12.55
CA GLN A 131 0.66 -0.67 13.82
C GLN A 131 -0.26 0.07 14.81
N LYS A 132 -1.41 -0.53 15.14
CA LYS A 132 -2.43 0.02 16.06
C LYS A 132 -2.66 -0.96 17.21
N PHE A 133 -1.60 -1.21 17.97
CA PHE A 133 -1.64 -2.10 19.12
C PHE A 133 -2.20 -1.41 20.36
N THR A 134 -2.88 -2.17 21.21
CA THR A 134 -3.24 -1.74 22.56
C THR A 134 -2.09 -2.06 23.49
N SER A 135 -1.60 -1.06 24.23
CA SER A 135 -0.61 -1.29 25.28
C SER A 135 -1.22 -2.13 26.40
N LYS A 136 -0.44 -3.04 26.97
CA LYS A 136 -0.83 -3.69 28.22
C LYS A 136 -0.75 -2.64 29.31
N MET A 137 -1.88 -2.34 29.94
CA MET A 137 -1.94 -1.55 31.16
C MET A 137 -1.01 -2.20 32.18
N THR A 138 0.14 -1.58 32.45
CA THR A 138 0.99 -1.95 33.59
C THR A 138 0.14 -1.73 34.83
N ARG A 139 -0.24 -2.82 35.53
CA ARG A 139 -0.92 -2.70 36.82
C ARG A 139 -0.04 -1.85 37.75
N LEU A 140 -0.69 -0.99 38.52
CA LEU A 140 -0.11 -0.09 39.53
C LEU A 140 0.64 -0.82 40.66
N ASP A 141 0.58 -2.15 40.69
CA ASP A 141 1.22 -3.05 41.67
C ASP A 141 2.77 -2.99 41.72
N LYS A 142 3.40 -2.10 40.93
CA LYS A 142 4.84 -1.80 41.00
C LYS A 142 5.19 -0.51 41.77
N PHE A 143 4.20 0.19 42.31
CA PHE A 143 4.37 1.41 43.10
C PHE A 143 3.95 1.26 44.58
N MET A 144 3.71 0.04 45.05
CA MET A 144 3.65 -0.30 46.48
C MET A 144 4.90 -1.07 46.89
#